data_AF-A0A7X0DD30-F1
#
_entry.id   AF-A0A7X0DD30-F1
#
_cell.length_a   1.000
_cell.length_b   1.000
_cell.length_c   1.000
_cell.angle_alpha   90.00
_cell.angle_beta   90.00
_cell.angle_gamma   90.00
#
_symmetry.space_group_name_H-M   'P 1'
#
loop_
_entity.id
_entity.type
_entity.pdbx_description
1 polymer ?
#
loop_
_entity_poly.entity_id
_entity_poly.type
_entity_poly.pdbx_seq_one_letter_code
_entity_poly.pdbx_strand_id
1 'polypeptide(L)' 'MLDRLLALLGFSVFCGFLAILVWKVPRADLIVLVAITIAMAGYDLFFYHGRDDHG' A
#
# COMPACT_ATOMS: atom_id res chain seq x y z
N MET A 1 -13.66 -8.93 10.13
CA MET A 1 -13.90 -7.46 10.13
C MET A 1 -12.66 -6.70 10.62
N LEU A 2 -12.00 -7.15 11.69
CA LEU A 2 -10.72 -6.60 12.14
C LEU A 2 -9.62 -6.70 11.08
N ASP A 3 -9.56 -7.80 10.33
CA ASP A 3 -8.53 -8.03 9.30
C ASP A 3 -8.56 -6.96 8.20
N ARG A 4 -9.78 -6.62 7.76
CA ARG A 4 -10.00 -5.55 6.78
C ARG A 4 -9.64 -4.17 7.32
N LEU A 5 -9.86 -3.93 8.62
CA LEU A 5 -9.48 -2.69 9.28
C LEU A 5 -7.95 -2.58 9.44
N LEU A 6 -7.29 -3.67 9.85
CA LEU A 6 -5.83 -3.75 9.94
C LEU A 6 -5.18 -3.60 8.56
N ALA A 7 -5.74 -4.21 7.52
CA ALA A 7 -5.25 -4.09 6.15
C ALA A 7 -5.34 -2.64 5.66
N LEU A 8 -6.48 -1.97 5.87
CA LEU A 8 -6.65 -0.56 5.52
C LEU A 8 -5.69 0.35 6.31
N LEU A 9 -5.50 0.09 7.61
CA LEU A 9 -4.59 0.86 8.46
C LEU A 9 -3.13 0.65 8.02
N GLY A 10 -2.72 -0.59 7.77
CA GLY A 10 -1.40 -0.93 7.26
C GLY A 10 -1.11 -0.26 5.92
N PHE A 11 -2.05 -0.28 4.99
CA PHE A 11 -1.93 0.41 3.71
C PHE A 11 -1.84 1.93 3.86
N SER A 12 -2.63 2.51 4.77
CA SER A 12 -2.59 3.96 5.05
C SER A 12 -1.21 4.39 5.59
N VAL A 13 -0.66 3.65 6.56
CA VAL A 13 0.67 3.91 7.12
C VAL A 13 1.76 3.73 6.07
N PHE A 14 1.65 2.68 5.24
CA PHE A 14 2.57 2.43 4.14
C PHE A 14 2.58 3.58 3.12
N CYS A 15 1.40 4.02 2.68
CA CYS A 15 1.25 5.13 1.75
C CYS A 15 1.78 6.44 2.35
N GLY A 16 1.49 6.71 3.62
CA GLY A 16 2.01 7.88 4.34
C GLY A 16 3.54 7.89 4.43
N PHE A 17 4.16 6.77 4.76
CA PHE A 17 5.61 6.65 4.79
C PHE A 17 6.24 6.91 3.42
N LEU A 18 5.70 6.31 2.36
CA LEU A 18 6.22 6.51 1.01
C LEU A 18 6.06 7.95 0.51
N ALA A 19 4.95 8.61 0.84
CA ALA A 19 4.75 10.02 0.53
C ALA A 19 5.82 10.90 1.20
N ILE A 20 6.14 10.65 2.48
CA ILE A 20 7.23 11.35 3.18
C ILE A 20 8.57 11.08 2.50
N LEU A 21 8.82 9.84 2.08
CA LEU A 21 10.07 9.43 1.45
C LEU A 21 10.30 10.14 0.11
N VAL A 22 9.27 10.23 -0.72
CA VAL A 22 9.28 11.00 -1.98
C VAL A 22 9.51 12.49 -1.71
N TRP A 23 8.90 13.04 -0.67
CA TRP A 23 9.02 14.46 -0.36
C TRP A 23 10.41 14.83 0.16
N LYS A 24 11.02 13.94 0.95
CA LYS A 24 12.38 14.15 1.48
C LYS A 24 13.46 13.89 0.42
N VAL A 25 13.19 13.02 -0.54
CA VAL A 25 14.13 12.58 -1.58
C VAL A 25 13.45 12.61 -2.95
N PRO A 26 13.28 13.80 -3.57
CA PRO A 26 12.58 13.94 -4.85
C PRO A 26 13.46 13.50 -6.03
N ARG A 27 13.75 12.20 -6.12
CA ARG A 27 14.40 11.58 -7.28
C ARG A 27 13.33 10.99 -8.19
N ALA A 28 13.43 11.25 -9.49
CA ALA A 28 12.47 10.77 -10.48
C ALA A 28 12.32 9.23 -10.46
N ASP A 29 13.44 8.51 -10.36
CA ASP A 29 13.46 7.05 -10.29
C ASP A 29 12.73 6.50 -9.05
N LEU A 30 12.93 7.16 -7.90
CA LEU A 30 12.28 6.82 -6.64
C LEU A 30 10.77 7.03 -6.73
N ILE A 31 10.34 8.14 -7.33
CA ILE A 31 8.91 8.46 -7.49
C ILE A 31 8.21 7.40 -8.34
N VAL A 32 8.83 6.98 -9.44
CA VAL A 32 8.28 5.94 -10.33
C VAL A 32 8.15 4.62 -9.58
N LEU A 33 9.20 4.19 -8.87
CA LEU A 33 9.16 2.95 -8.08
C LEU A 33 8.11 3.01 -6.98
N VAL A 34 8.02 4.13 -6.27
CA VAL A 34 7.01 4.34 -5.22
C VAL A 34 5.59 4.27 -5.81
N ALA A 35 5.35 4.91 -6.96
CA ALA A 35 4.05 4.88 -7.61
C ALA A 35 3.63 3.45 -8.02
N ILE A 36 4.56 2.67 -8.60
CA ILE A 36 4.32 1.26 -8.94
C ILE A 36 4.03 0.44 -7.68
N THR A 37 4.78 0.67 -6.62
CA THR A 37 4.62 -0.05 -5.36
C THR A 37 3.25 0.22 -4.72
N ILE A 38 2.81 1.49 -4.69
CA ILE A 38 1.49 1.87 -4.20
C ILE A 38 0.38 1.27 -5.09
N ALA A 39 0.58 1.27 -6.42
CA ALA A 39 -0.39 0.67 -7.34
C ALA A 39 -0.53 -0.84 -7.10
N MET A 40 0.58 -1.56 -6.91
CA MET A 40 0.55 -3.00 -6.66
C MET A 40 -0.03 -3.32 -5.27
N ALA A 41 0.38 -2.59 -4.23
CA ALA A 41 -0.18 -2.76 -2.88
C ALA A 41 -1.66 -2.39 -2.81
N GLY A 42 -2.10 -1.37 -3.55
CA GLY A 42 -3.51 -1.02 -3.68
C GLY A 42 -4.30 -2.08 -4.43
N TYR A 43 -3.70 -2.67 -5.48
CA TYR A 43 -4.29 -3.82 -6.18
C TYR A 43 -4.45 -5.03 -5.25
N ASP A 44 -3.43 -5.35 -4.45
CA ASP A 44 -3.51 -6.40 -3.44
C ASP A 44 -4.65 -6.12 -2.44
N LEU A 45 -4.76 -4.89 -1.92
CA LEU A 45 -5.84 -4.53 -1.00
C LEU A 45 -7.25 -4.63 -1.62
N PHE A 46 -7.40 -4.36 -2.92
CA PHE A 46 -8.69 -4.44 -3.63
C PHE A 46 -9.03 -5.85 -4.15
N PHE A 47 -8.05 -6.65 -4.56
CA PHE A 47 -8.25 -7.98 -5.14
C PHE A 47 -8.07 -9.14 -4.14
N TYR A 48 -7.34 -8.95 -3.04
CA TYR A 48 -7.18 -9.97 -1.99
C TYR A 48 -8.47 -10.19 -1.16
N HIS A 49 -9.56 -9.52 -1.54
CA HIS A 49 -10.90 -9.58 -0.92
C HIS A 49 -11.62 -10.94 -0.97
N GLY A 50 -10.95 -12.05 -1.27
CA GLY A 50 -11.60 -13.33 -1.61
C GLY A 50 -10.93 -14.62 -1.13
N ARG A 51 -9.98 -14.60 -0.19
CA ARG A 51 -9.28 -15.83 0.23
C ARG A 51 -9.11 -16.05 1.73
N ASP A 52 -10.09 -15.63 2.51
CA ASP A 52 -10.22 -15.94 3.94
C ASP A 52 -11.64 -16.44 4.25
N ASP A 53 -12.07 -17.42 3.45
CA ASP A 53 -12.90 -18.52 3.94
C ASP A 53 -12.07 -19.79 3.71
N HIS A 54 -11.39 -20.27 4.76
CA HIS A 54 -11.02 -21.67 5.00
C HIS A 54 -10.17 -21.77 6.29
N GLY A 55 -10.81 -22.22 7.38
CA GLY A 55 -10.15 -22.78 8.57
C GLY A 55 -10.72 -22.30 9.88
#